data_AF-A0A7L2WVF4-F1
#
_entry.id   AF-A0A7L2WVF4-F1
#
_cell.length_a   1.000
_cell.length_b   1.000
_cell.length_c   1.000
_cell.angle_alpha   90.00
_cell.angle_beta   90.00
_cell.angle_gamma   90.00
#
_symmetry.space_group_name_H-M   'P 1'
#
loop_
_entity.id
_entity.type
_entity.pdbx_description
1 polymer ?
#
loop_
_entity_poly.entity_id
_entity_poly.type
_entity_poly.pdbx_seq_one_letter_code
_entity_poly.pdbx_strand_id
1 'polypeptide(L)'
;DPDSGDNGLLLYSLVNNQTNAFDINENTGQIFTVSVAGKAGTFYLEVQAADQGTRRCTAQTTVKVTIDSSSPNNIVVVVLNQKINVVERNIAEVNRVLEDKLAWKVYIINVYSNECKRKARSSTDVTYVKITAFDEANQEVSAEVVKRKLREQKSNIEIELEKIFSTAVTAAVEEAPVDSATPELIATIILSVLLACTLTAFLVYVLFTMKRKRYIHELKLWRVLIILCATDKNGSLKSLEKLEHMNN
;
A
#
# COMPACT_ATOMS: atom_id res chain seq x y z
N ASP A 1 -14.33 -29.15 29.24
CA ASP A 1 -14.45 -30.22 30.23
C ASP A 1 -14.91 -29.59 31.54
N PRO A 2 -15.96 -30.07 32.23
CA PRO A 2 -16.35 -29.56 33.56
C PRO A 2 -15.39 -29.98 34.68
N ASP A 3 -14.32 -30.73 34.39
CA ASP A 3 -13.35 -31.15 35.38
C ASP A 3 -12.46 -30.00 35.88
N SER A 4 -12.24 -29.95 37.20
CA SER A 4 -11.37 -29.00 37.89
C SER A 4 -10.08 -29.69 38.35
N GLY A 5 -8.98 -28.96 38.47
CA GLY A 5 -7.66 -29.52 38.82
C GLY A 5 -6.94 -30.12 37.62
N ASP A 6 -6.09 -31.13 37.82
CA ASP A 6 -5.25 -31.74 36.77
C ASP A 6 -6.07 -32.33 35.60
N ASN A 7 -7.30 -32.79 35.88
CA ASN A 7 -8.23 -33.26 34.84
C ASN A 7 -8.77 -32.12 33.94
N GLY A 8 -8.66 -30.87 34.38
CA GLY A 8 -9.00 -29.69 33.57
C GLY A 8 -7.85 -29.22 32.65
N LEU A 9 -6.64 -29.76 32.84
CA LEU A 9 -5.46 -29.43 32.04
C LEU A 9 -5.36 -30.40 30.85
N LEU A 10 -5.58 -29.87 29.65
CA LEU A 10 -5.47 -30.63 28.40
C LEU A 10 -4.09 -30.46 27.78
N LEU A 11 -3.52 -31.56 27.31
CA LEU A 11 -2.34 -31.58 26.45
C LEU A 11 -2.75 -31.88 25.01
N TYR A 12 -2.26 -31.06 24.09
CA TYR A 12 -2.55 -31.15 22.66
C TYR A 12 -1.38 -31.79 21.90
N SER A 13 -1.68 -32.62 20.90
CA SER A 13 -0.66 -33.28 20.07
C SER A 13 -1.17 -33.58 18.66
N LEU A 14 -0.25 -33.74 17.72
CA LEU A 14 -0.55 -34.23 16.36
C LEU A 14 -0.30 -35.75 16.32
N VAL A 15 -1.32 -36.54 16.01
CA VAL A 15 -1.28 -38.02 16.09
C VAL A 15 -0.47 -38.62 14.94
N ASN A 16 -0.58 -38.04 13.74
CA ASN A 16 -0.02 -38.57 12.50
C ASN A 16 0.74 -37.48 11.71
N ASN A 17 1.70 -36.79 12.36
CA ASN A 17 2.47 -35.72 11.72
C ASN A 17 3.56 -36.22 10.76
N GLN A 18 3.17 -36.90 9.68
CA GLN A 18 4.11 -37.52 8.74
C GLN A 18 4.96 -36.51 7.95
N THR A 19 4.52 -35.25 7.86
CA THR A 19 5.13 -34.26 6.97
C THR A 19 6.14 -33.33 7.65
N ASN A 20 6.17 -33.31 9.00
CA ASN A 20 6.86 -32.30 9.82
C ASN A 20 6.61 -30.85 9.32
N ALA A 21 5.49 -30.63 8.61
CA ALA A 21 5.17 -29.34 8.01
C ALA A 21 4.51 -28.40 9.01
N PHE A 22 3.91 -28.99 10.04
CA PHE A 22 3.16 -28.33 11.08
C PHE A 22 3.58 -28.88 12.43
N ASP A 23 3.32 -28.11 13.46
CA ASP A 23 3.51 -28.51 14.85
C ASP A 23 2.45 -27.81 15.71
N ILE A 24 2.27 -28.27 16.95
CA ILE A 24 1.22 -27.80 17.85
C ILE A 24 1.80 -27.51 19.22
N ASN A 25 1.43 -26.38 19.80
CA ASN A 25 1.78 -26.07 21.17
C ASN A 25 0.96 -26.96 22.11
N GLU A 26 1.64 -27.81 22.87
CA GLU A 26 0.99 -28.80 23.74
C GLU A 26 0.07 -28.20 24.80
N ASN A 27 0.31 -26.96 25.23
CA ASN A 27 -0.45 -26.32 26.31
C ASN A 27 -1.59 -25.43 25.80
N THR A 28 -1.47 -24.88 24.59
CA THR A 28 -2.45 -23.94 24.03
C THR A 28 -3.28 -24.51 22.88
N GLY A 29 -2.84 -25.62 22.29
CA GLY A 29 -3.43 -26.19 21.08
C GLY A 29 -3.19 -25.36 19.82
N GLN A 30 -2.35 -24.31 19.89
CA GLN A 30 -2.04 -23.48 18.74
C GLN A 30 -1.21 -24.27 17.73
N ILE A 31 -1.75 -24.45 16.52
CA ILE A 31 -1.05 -25.06 15.39
C ILE A 31 -0.24 -24.00 14.66
N PHE A 32 1.02 -24.29 14.37
CA PHE A 32 1.91 -23.42 13.61
C PHE A 32 2.61 -24.18 12.47
N THR A 33 3.04 -23.43 11.47
CA THR A 33 3.78 -23.97 10.33
C THR A 33 5.26 -24.07 10.69
N VAL A 34 5.90 -25.18 10.31
CA VAL A 34 7.34 -25.44 10.50
C VAL A 34 8.08 -25.36 9.18
N SER A 35 7.61 -26.11 8.17
CA SER A 35 8.22 -26.13 6.84
C SER A 35 7.17 -26.38 5.76
N VAL A 36 6.65 -25.28 5.23
CA VAL A 36 5.60 -25.24 4.20
C VAL A 36 6.05 -24.56 2.90
N ALA A 37 7.30 -24.11 2.82
CA ALA A 37 7.83 -23.50 1.60
C ALA A 37 7.77 -24.47 0.42
N GLY A 38 7.21 -24.02 -0.70
CA GLY A 38 7.04 -24.83 -1.91
C GLY A 38 5.95 -25.91 -1.82
N LYS A 39 5.19 -25.97 -0.72
CA LYS A 39 4.03 -26.86 -0.58
C LYS A 39 2.76 -26.13 -1.02
N ALA A 40 1.86 -26.84 -1.70
CA ALA A 40 0.53 -26.38 -2.05
C ALA A 40 -0.46 -27.54 -1.93
N GLY A 41 -1.72 -27.23 -1.64
CA GLY A 41 -2.80 -28.22 -1.52
C GLY A 41 -3.38 -28.31 -0.11
N THR A 42 -4.22 -29.34 0.09
CA THR A 42 -4.93 -29.58 1.35
C THR A 42 -4.21 -30.64 2.18
N PHE A 43 -3.98 -30.34 3.45
CA PHE A 43 -3.42 -31.21 4.47
C PHE A 43 -4.49 -31.47 5.54
N TYR A 44 -4.55 -32.69 6.03
CA TYR A 44 -5.45 -33.09 7.11
C TYR A 44 -4.61 -33.45 8.33
N LEU A 45 -4.72 -32.65 9.38
CA LEU A 45 -4.01 -32.82 10.63
C LEU A 45 -4.93 -33.48 11.64
N GLU A 46 -4.55 -34.66 12.10
CA GLU A 46 -5.23 -35.34 13.20
C GLU A 46 -4.70 -34.80 14.53
N VAL A 47 -5.55 -34.06 15.24
CA VAL A 47 -5.21 -33.39 16.50
C VAL A 47 -5.88 -34.14 17.64
N GLN A 48 -5.09 -34.43 18.67
CA GLN A 48 -5.55 -35.07 19.90
C GLN A 48 -5.47 -34.08 21.06
N ALA A 49 -6.51 -34.09 21.90
CA ALA A 49 -6.47 -33.54 23.25
C ALA A 49 -6.50 -34.71 24.25
N ALA A 50 -5.63 -34.67 25.26
CA ALA A 50 -5.56 -35.65 26.33
C ALA A 50 -5.61 -34.95 27.70
N ASP A 51 -6.42 -35.47 28.62
CA ASP A 51 -6.35 -35.04 30.01
C ASP A 51 -5.08 -35.56 30.71
N GLN A 52 -4.82 -35.07 31.92
CA GLN A 52 -3.70 -35.52 32.76
C GLN A 52 -4.13 -36.47 33.88
N GLY A 53 -5.30 -37.09 33.76
CA GLY A 53 -5.79 -38.04 34.75
C GLY A 53 -4.97 -39.33 34.80
N THR A 54 -5.03 -40.04 35.94
CA THR A 54 -4.36 -41.36 36.12
C THR A 54 -4.82 -42.39 35.08
N ARG A 55 -6.05 -42.25 34.58
CA ARG A 55 -6.56 -42.94 33.39
C ARG A 55 -6.82 -41.89 32.32
N ARG A 56 -5.84 -41.66 31.46
CA ARG A 56 -5.91 -40.61 30.44
C ARG A 56 -7.10 -40.84 29.51
N CYS A 57 -8.00 -39.88 29.42
CA CYS A 57 -8.99 -39.82 28.35
C CYS A 57 -8.44 -39.00 27.19
N THR A 58 -8.77 -39.41 25.97
CA THR A 58 -8.32 -38.73 24.74
C THR A 58 -9.49 -38.47 23.82
N ALA A 59 -9.51 -37.30 23.20
CA ALA A 59 -10.41 -36.96 22.10
C ALA A 59 -9.58 -36.54 20.89
N GLN A 60 -10.04 -36.91 19.70
CA GLN A 60 -9.36 -36.59 18.44
C GLN A 60 -10.30 -35.84 17.49
N THR A 61 -9.74 -34.96 16.68
CA THR A 61 -10.43 -34.22 15.62
C THR A 61 -9.51 -34.00 14.43
N THR A 62 -10.10 -33.72 13.26
CA THR A 62 -9.35 -33.47 12.03
C THR A 62 -9.40 -31.98 11.69
N VAL A 63 -8.23 -31.35 11.65
CA VAL A 63 -8.06 -29.96 11.18
C VAL A 63 -7.65 -29.99 9.71
N LYS A 64 -8.47 -29.37 8.85
CA LYS A 64 -8.16 -29.18 7.43
C LYS A 64 -7.33 -27.91 7.26
N VAL A 65 -6.12 -28.03 6.74
CA VAL A 65 -5.24 -26.91 6.40
C VAL A 65 -5.07 -26.82 4.90
N THR A 66 -5.40 -25.68 4.31
CA THR A 66 -5.14 -25.41 2.90
C THR A 66 -3.92 -24.50 2.79
N ILE A 67 -2.91 -24.94 2.06
CA ILE A 67 -1.76 -24.11 1.68
C ILE A 67 -1.96 -23.72 0.23
N ASP A 68 -2.06 -22.41 -0.02
CA ASP A 68 -2.18 -21.86 -1.35
C ASP A 68 -0.93 -21.03 -1.69
N SER A 69 -0.54 -21.02 -2.95
CA SER A 69 0.55 -20.17 -3.47
C SER A 69 0.10 -18.72 -3.67
N SER A 70 -0.81 -18.25 -2.81
CA SER A 70 -1.35 -16.90 -2.82
C SER A 70 -0.24 -15.84 -2.79
N SER A 71 -0.37 -14.84 -3.64
CA SER A 71 0.57 -13.72 -3.65
C SER A 71 0.32 -12.84 -2.42
N PRO A 72 1.35 -12.46 -1.64
CA PRO A 72 1.16 -11.53 -0.53
C PRO A 72 0.58 -10.17 -1.00
N ASN A 73 0.73 -9.83 -2.28
CA ASN A 73 0.17 -8.63 -2.88
C ASN A 73 -1.35 -8.69 -3.08
N ASN A 74 -1.95 -9.88 -3.04
CA ASN A 74 -3.39 -10.08 -3.21
C ASN A 74 -4.15 -10.11 -1.87
N ILE A 75 -3.43 -9.98 -0.75
CA ILE A 75 -4.03 -9.91 0.59
C ILE A 75 -4.69 -8.53 0.77
N VAL A 76 -5.94 -8.54 1.20
CA VAL A 76 -6.71 -7.33 1.52
C VAL A 76 -7.00 -7.28 3.02
N VAL A 77 -6.96 -6.10 3.61
CA VAL A 77 -7.34 -5.90 5.02
C VAL A 77 -8.70 -5.20 5.08
N VAL A 78 -9.66 -5.85 5.73
CA VAL A 78 -10.95 -5.27 6.08
C VAL A 78 -10.86 -4.76 7.52
N VAL A 79 -11.27 -3.52 7.74
CA VAL A 79 -11.26 -2.85 9.04
C VAL A 79 -12.70 -2.73 9.52
N LEU A 80 -12.99 -3.35 10.65
CA LEU A 80 -14.28 -3.33 11.32
C LEU A 80 -14.18 -2.49 12.59
N ASN A 81 -15.12 -1.58 12.81
CA ASN A 81 -15.27 -0.80 14.06
C ASN A 81 -15.84 -1.64 15.23
N GLN A 82 -15.40 -2.88 15.36
CA GLN A 82 -15.85 -3.84 16.37
C GLN A 82 -14.65 -4.34 17.17
N LYS A 83 -14.89 -4.71 18.44
CA LYS A 83 -13.86 -5.33 19.29
C LYS A 83 -13.48 -6.72 18.77
N ILE A 84 -12.19 -7.07 18.89
CA ILE A 84 -11.65 -8.32 18.34
C ILE A 84 -12.38 -9.56 18.87
N ASN A 85 -12.66 -9.61 20.17
CA ASN A 85 -13.38 -10.71 20.78
C ASN A 85 -14.80 -10.91 20.23
N VAL A 86 -15.47 -9.82 19.82
CA VAL A 86 -16.80 -9.86 19.18
C VAL A 86 -16.68 -10.37 17.74
N VAL A 87 -15.67 -9.91 17.00
CA VAL A 87 -15.40 -10.36 15.63
C VAL A 87 -15.00 -11.83 15.59
N GLU A 88 -14.07 -12.27 16.44
CA GLU A 88 -13.60 -13.65 16.53
C GLU A 88 -14.73 -14.62 16.88
N ARG A 89 -15.59 -14.26 17.85
CA ARG A 89 -16.73 -15.10 18.23
C ARG A 89 -17.71 -15.32 17.08
N ASN A 90 -17.81 -14.37 16.14
CA ASN A 90 -18.71 -14.43 14.99
C ASN A 90 -17.96 -14.60 13.67
N ILE A 91 -16.71 -15.06 13.69
CA ILE A 91 -15.84 -15.04 12.51
C ILE A 91 -16.39 -15.87 11.34
N ALA A 92 -17.10 -16.96 11.65
CA ALA A 92 -17.76 -17.78 10.64
C ALA A 92 -18.88 -17.01 9.92
N GLU A 93 -19.69 -16.25 10.65
CA GLU A 93 -20.75 -15.42 10.07
C GLU A 93 -20.16 -14.22 9.30
N VAL A 94 -19.07 -13.62 9.79
CA VAL A 94 -18.32 -12.60 9.05
C VAL A 94 -17.84 -13.17 7.72
N ASN A 95 -17.22 -14.36 7.71
CA ASN A 95 -16.79 -15.01 6.48
C ASN A 95 -17.97 -15.27 5.55
N ARG A 96 -19.08 -15.80 6.08
CA ARG A 96 -20.30 -16.07 5.31
C ARG A 96 -20.85 -14.82 4.63
N VAL A 97 -20.90 -13.68 5.32
CA VAL A 97 -21.35 -12.41 4.74
C VAL A 97 -20.40 -11.96 3.64
N LEU A 98 -19.08 -12.07 3.84
CA LEU A 98 -18.12 -11.71 2.80
C LEU A 98 -18.26 -12.61 1.57
N GLU A 99 -18.39 -13.92 1.73
CA GLU A 99 -18.61 -14.86 0.63
C GLU A 99 -19.92 -14.58 -0.12
N ASP A 100 -21.02 -14.33 0.60
CA ASP A 100 -22.32 -14.01 0.02
C ASP A 100 -22.27 -12.70 -0.80
N LYS A 101 -21.73 -11.62 -0.22
CA LYS A 101 -21.71 -10.31 -0.90
C LYS A 101 -20.66 -10.23 -2.00
N LEU A 102 -19.54 -10.93 -1.86
CA LEU A 102 -18.51 -10.96 -2.88
C LEU A 102 -18.73 -12.06 -3.92
N ALA A 103 -19.65 -13.00 -3.72
CA ALA A 103 -19.86 -14.16 -4.61
C ALA A 103 -18.55 -14.89 -4.95
N TRP A 104 -17.64 -14.97 -3.99
CA TRP A 104 -16.32 -15.58 -4.08
C TRP A 104 -16.05 -16.39 -2.82
N LYS A 105 -15.17 -17.37 -2.92
CA LYS A 105 -14.64 -18.02 -1.71
C LYS A 105 -13.71 -17.04 -1.01
N VAL A 106 -13.87 -16.88 0.29
CA VAL A 106 -13.06 -15.95 1.09
C VAL A 106 -12.34 -16.74 2.17
N TYR A 107 -11.04 -16.53 2.26
CA TYR A 107 -10.22 -17.09 3.34
C TYR A 107 -9.75 -15.96 4.23
N ILE A 108 -10.14 -16.03 5.50
CA ILE A 108 -9.63 -15.16 6.55
C ILE A 108 -8.28 -15.71 7.01
N ILE A 109 -7.22 -14.97 6.72
CA ILE A 109 -5.84 -15.34 7.00
C ILE A 109 -5.47 -14.99 8.44
N ASN A 110 -5.91 -13.83 8.91
CA ASN A 110 -5.59 -13.35 10.25
C ASN A 110 -6.63 -12.33 10.73
N VAL A 111 -6.90 -12.33 12.03
CA VAL A 111 -7.74 -11.36 12.73
C VAL A 111 -6.90 -10.76 13.86
N TYR A 112 -6.77 -9.45 13.89
CA TYR A 112 -5.93 -8.78 14.90
C TYR A 112 -6.45 -7.39 15.25
N SER A 113 -6.11 -6.90 16.43
CA SER A 113 -6.35 -5.52 16.86
C SER A 113 -5.01 -4.80 17.02
N ASN A 114 -5.01 -3.50 16.76
CA ASN A 114 -3.83 -2.65 16.96
C ASN A 114 -3.68 -2.24 18.44
N GLU A 115 -3.66 -3.19 19.37
CA GLU A 115 -3.31 -2.89 20.78
C GLU A 115 -1.81 -2.54 20.94
N CYS A 116 -1.00 -2.78 19.91
CA CYS A 116 0.45 -2.59 19.93
C CYS A 116 0.94 -1.20 19.44
N LYS A 117 0.14 -0.15 19.58
CA LYS A 117 0.62 1.25 19.47
C LYS A 117 0.41 1.96 20.80
N ARG A 118 1.43 1.90 21.69
CA ARG A 118 1.53 2.68 22.95
C ARG A 118 1.56 4.22 22.76
N LYS A 119 1.10 4.76 21.64
CA LYS A 119 0.97 6.20 21.41
C LYS A 119 -0.30 6.50 20.61
N ALA A 120 -1.06 7.44 21.17
CA ALA A 120 -2.27 8.09 20.66
C ALA A 120 -3.59 7.37 20.95
N ARG A 121 -4.37 8.02 21.82
CA ARG A 121 -5.80 7.80 22.10
C ARG A 121 -6.58 7.70 20.79
N SER A 122 -6.94 6.49 20.36
CA SER A 122 -7.99 6.26 19.35
C SER A 122 -8.50 4.83 19.49
N SER A 123 -9.71 4.71 20.05
CA SER A 123 -10.61 3.55 20.17
C SER A 123 -10.04 2.12 20.15
N THR A 124 -10.21 1.40 21.27
CA THR A 124 -9.97 -0.04 21.48
C THR A 124 -10.91 -0.97 20.71
N ASP A 125 -11.76 -0.42 19.84
CA ASP A 125 -12.90 -1.12 19.25
C ASP A 125 -12.74 -1.23 17.73
N VAL A 126 -11.53 -1.52 17.27
CA VAL A 126 -11.23 -1.72 15.84
C VAL A 126 -10.50 -3.05 15.65
N THR A 127 -10.99 -3.83 14.70
CA THR A 127 -10.44 -5.12 14.31
C THR A 127 -10.06 -5.12 12.85
N TYR A 128 -8.89 -5.67 12.56
CA TYR A 128 -8.34 -5.83 11.22
C TYR A 128 -8.45 -7.30 10.83
N VAL A 129 -9.07 -7.56 9.68
CA VAL A 129 -9.30 -8.89 9.14
C VAL A 129 -8.55 -8.99 7.81
N LYS A 130 -7.45 -9.75 7.79
CA LYS A 130 -6.71 -10.07 6.57
C LYS A 130 -7.44 -11.17 5.81
N ILE A 131 -7.76 -10.91 4.56
CA ILE A 131 -8.47 -11.85 3.69
C ILE A 131 -7.73 -12.04 2.37
N THR A 132 -7.97 -13.19 1.74
CA THR A 132 -7.78 -13.42 0.31
C THR A 132 -9.08 -13.98 -0.28
N ALA A 133 -9.28 -13.81 -1.57
CA ALA A 133 -10.49 -14.26 -2.26
C ALA A 133 -10.15 -15.06 -3.52
N PHE A 134 -10.98 -16.06 -3.80
CA PHE A 134 -10.86 -16.94 -4.96
C PHE A 134 -12.18 -16.99 -5.71
N ASP A 135 -12.10 -16.93 -7.04
CA ASP A 135 -13.28 -17.01 -7.89
C ASP A 135 -13.88 -18.43 -7.93
N GLU A 136 -14.96 -18.60 -8.70
CA GLU A 136 -15.63 -19.89 -8.86
C GLU A 136 -14.73 -20.96 -9.50
N ALA A 137 -13.75 -20.56 -10.31
CA ALA A 137 -12.74 -21.43 -10.91
C ALA A 137 -11.55 -21.69 -9.97
N ASN A 138 -11.65 -21.26 -8.71
CA ASN A 138 -10.62 -21.38 -7.68
C ASN A 138 -9.30 -20.68 -8.06
N GLN A 139 -9.39 -19.61 -8.85
CA GLN A 139 -8.28 -18.72 -9.17
C GLN A 139 -8.25 -17.56 -8.18
N GLU A 140 -7.04 -17.18 -7.75
CA GLU A 140 -6.86 -16.07 -6.83
C GLU A 140 -7.30 -14.75 -7.48
N VAL A 141 -8.11 -13.97 -6.76
CA VAL A 141 -8.58 -12.67 -7.21
C VAL A 141 -7.61 -11.59 -6.75
N SER A 142 -7.17 -10.71 -7.66
CA SER A 142 -6.25 -9.63 -7.31
C SER A 142 -6.80 -8.70 -6.22
N ALA A 143 -5.92 -8.19 -5.35
CA ALA A 143 -6.33 -7.29 -4.27
C ALA A 143 -7.17 -6.11 -4.78
N GLU A 144 -6.79 -5.47 -5.88
CA GLU A 144 -7.51 -4.30 -6.39
C GLU A 144 -8.95 -4.60 -6.81
N VAL A 145 -9.18 -5.78 -7.37
CA VAL A 145 -10.53 -6.25 -7.71
C VAL A 145 -11.33 -6.58 -6.45
N VAL A 146 -10.70 -7.20 -5.45
CA VAL A 146 -11.34 -7.47 -4.14
C VAL A 146 -11.72 -6.18 -3.43
N LYS A 147 -10.79 -5.23 -3.30
CA LYS A 147 -11.03 -3.91 -2.69
C LYS A 147 -12.14 -3.15 -3.41
N ARG A 148 -12.15 -3.17 -4.76
CA ARG A 148 -13.21 -2.54 -5.54
C ARG A 148 -14.57 -3.14 -5.21
N LYS A 149 -14.70 -4.48 -5.21
CA LYS A 149 -15.97 -5.15 -4.91
C LYS A 149 -16.42 -4.93 -3.46
N LEU A 150 -15.49 -4.92 -2.50
CA LEU A 150 -15.76 -4.56 -1.11
C LEU A 150 -16.31 -3.13 -0.98
N ARG A 151 -15.75 -2.16 -1.73
CA ARG A 151 -16.27 -0.78 -1.78
C ARG A 151 -17.66 -0.71 -2.41
N GLU A 152 -17.88 -1.43 -3.52
CA GLU A 152 -19.19 -1.52 -4.19
C GLU A 152 -20.26 -2.13 -3.28
N GLN A 153 -19.92 -3.16 -2.51
CA GLN A 153 -20.83 -3.88 -1.61
C GLN A 153 -20.85 -3.36 -0.17
N LYS A 154 -20.16 -2.25 0.11
CA LYS A 154 -19.92 -1.75 1.47
C LYS A 154 -21.20 -1.68 2.32
N SER A 155 -22.22 -0.98 1.82
CA SER A 155 -23.49 -0.80 2.54
C SER A 155 -24.19 -2.14 2.81
N ASN A 156 -24.18 -3.06 1.83
CA ASN A 156 -24.81 -4.37 1.98
C ASN A 156 -24.08 -5.23 3.03
N ILE A 157 -22.75 -5.15 3.07
CA ILE A 157 -21.93 -5.83 4.07
C ILE A 157 -22.19 -5.25 5.46
N GLU A 158 -22.18 -3.92 5.61
CA GLU A 158 -22.44 -3.23 6.88
C GLU A 158 -23.81 -3.59 7.44
N ILE A 159 -24.86 -3.62 6.62
CA ILE A 159 -26.22 -4.00 7.01
C ILE A 159 -26.29 -5.44 7.54
N GLU A 160 -25.67 -6.41 6.86
CA GLU A 160 -25.71 -7.80 7.32
C GLU A 160 -24.85 -8.01 8.58
N LEU A 161 -23.69 -7.35 8.67
CA LEU A 161 -22.85 -7.42 9.85
C LEU A 161 -23.50 -6.73 11.06
N GLU A 162 -24.26 -5.65 10.87
CA GLU A 162 -25.01 -4.99 11.95
C GLU A 162 -26.04 -5.94 12.57
N LYS A 163 -26.69 -6.79 11.77
CA LYS A 163 -27.61 -7.82 12.29
C LYS A 163 -26.86 -8.84 13.15
N ILE A 164 -25.65 -9.23 12.76
CA ILE A 164 -24.83 -10.21 13.47
C ILE A 164 -24.31 -9.64 14.79
N PHE A 165 -23.76 -8.42 14.75
CA PHE A 165 -23.16 -7.80 15.94
C PHE A 165 -24.18 -7.05 16.82
N SER A 166 -25.41 -6.85 16.33
CA SER A 166 -26.45 -6.06 17.01
C SER A 166 -25.98 -4.64 17.35
N THR A 167 -25.13 -4.08 16.51
CA THR A 167 -24.57 -2.72 16.67
C THR A 167 -24.14 -2.18 15.31
N ALA A 168 -24.08 -0.86 15.18
CA ALA A 168 -23.72 -0.20 13.93
C ALA A 168 -22.29 -0.57 13.49
N VAL A 169 -22.16 -1.07 12.26
CA VAL A 169 -20.89 -1.50 11.68
C VAL A 169 -20.42 -0.51 10.64
N THR A 170 -19.14 -0.18 10.67
CA THR A 170 -18.43 0.44 9.56
C THR A 170 -17.36 -0.53 9.09
N ALA A 171 -17.47 -0.93 7.82
CA ALA A 171 -16.51 -1.80 7.14
C ALA A 171 -15.70 -0.95 6.16
N ALA A 172 -14.46 -0.66 6.53
CA ALA A 172 -13.50 0.02 5.66
C ALA A 172 -12.52 -0.98 5.07
N VAL A 173 -11.91 -0.62 3.95
CA VAL A 173 -10.80 -1.37 3.36
C VAL A 173 -9.53 -0.59 3.70
N GLU A 174 -8.53 -1.24 4.29
CA GLU A 174 -7.24 -0.61 4.50
C GLU A 174 -6.59 -0.41 3.14
N GLU A 175 -6.43 0.85 2.75
CA GLU A 175 -5.55 1.17 1.65
C GLU A 175 -4.14 1.18 2.19
N ALA A 176 -3.22 0.48 1.50
CA ALA A 176 -1.81 0.78 1.66
C ALA A 176 -1.68 2.30 1.51
N PRO A 177 -0.91 3.00 2.37
CA PRO A 177 -0.70 4.42 2.20
C PRO A 177 -0.33 4.62 0.74
N VAL A 178 -1.15 5.38 0.01
CA VAL A 178 -0.87 5.78 -1.37
C VAL A 178 0.58 6.15 -1.35
N ASP A 179 1.41 5.32 -2.01
CA ASP A 179 2.86 5.46 -1.96
C ASP A 179 3.13 6.95 -2.10
N SER A 180 3.62 7.57 -1.03
CA SER A 180 4.27 8.87 -1.14
C SER A 180 5.27 8.63 -2.25
N ALA A 181 5.02 9.24 -3.42
CA ALA A 181 5.59 8.83 -4.70
C ALA A 181 7.00 8.29 -4.49
N THR A 182 7.28 7.08 -5.02
CA THR A 182 8.58 6.44 -4.79
C THR A 182 9.70 7.48 -4.97
N PRO A 183 10.78 7.46 -4.18
CA PRO A 183 11.82 8.48 -4.24
C PRO A 183 12.32 8.76 -5.68
N GLU A 184 12.25 7.76 -6.55
CA GLU A 184 12.54 7.84 -7.99
C GLU A 184 11.54 8.71 -8.77
N LEU A 185 10.23 8.57 -8.52
CA LEU A 185 9.19 9.44 -9.09
C LEU A 185 9.33 10.88 -8.59
N ILE A 186 9.66 11.08 -7.31
CA ILE A 186 9.91 12.42 -6.76
C ILE A 186 11.15 13.04 -7.41
N ALA A 187 12.25 12.28 -7.52
CA ALA A 187 13.49 12.76 -8.12
C ALA A 187 13.30 13.12 -9.61
N THR A 188 12.54 12.33 -10.37
CA THR A 188 12.24 12.62 -11.78
C THR A 188 11.37 13.87 -11.95
N ILE A 189 10.36 14.07 -11.09
CA ILE A 189 9.57 15.31 -11.08
C ILE A 189 10.47 16.52 -10.79
N ILE A 190 11.28 16.47 -9.72
CA ILE A 190 12.18 17.57 -9.36
C ILE A 190 13.16 17.87 -10.49
N LEU A 191 13.79 16.85 -11.08
CA LEU A 191 14.75 17.01 -12.16
C LEU A 191 14.11 17.65 -13.40
N SER A 192 12.89 17.23 -13.75
CA SER A 192 12.16 17.79 -14.90
C SER A 192 11.79 19.26 -14.70
N VAL A 193 11.33 19.63 -13.50
CA VAL A 193 11.01 21.03 -13.15
C VAL A 193 12.27 21.88 -13.15
N LEU A 194 13.37 21.38 -12.58
CA LEU A 194 14.64 22.10 -12.52
C LEU A 194 15.22 22.31 -13.93
N LEU A 195 15.11 21.32 -14.82
CA LEU A 195 15.49 21.45 -16.22
C LEU A 195 14.64 22.52 -16.94
N ALA A 196 13.32 22.52 -16.74
CA ALA A 196 12.43 23.52 -17.33
C ALA A 196 12.74 24.95 -16.84
N CYS A 197 13.01 25.12 -15.54
CA CYS A 197 13.40 26.40 -14.97
C CYS A 197 14.74 26.91 -15.52
N THR A 198 15.73 26.03 -15.71
CA THR A 198 17.03 26.43 -16.26
C THR A 198 16.94 26.80 -17.74
N LEU A 199 16.19 26.05 -18.54
CA LEU A 199 15.96 26.36 -19.96
C LEU A 199 15.20 27.67 -20.14
N THR A 200 14.18 27.93 -19.31
CA THR A 200 13.43 29.20 -19.35
C THR A 200 14.30 30.39 -18.94
N ALA A 201 15.09 30.27 -17.88
CA ALA A 201 16.03 31.32 -17.47
C ALA A 201 17.08 31.60 -18.55
N PHE A 202 17.61 30.56 -19.20
CA PHE A 202 18.54 30.70 -20.31
C PHE A 202 17.91 31.42 -21.51
N LEU A 203 16.69 31.06 -21.89
CA LEU A 203 15.95 31.72 -22.97
C LEU A 203 15.74 33.20 -22.68
N VAL A 204 15.33 33.55 -21.45
CA VAL A 204 15.17 34.94 -21.00
C VAL A 204 16.50 35.69 -21.07
N TYR A 205 17.60 35.07 -20.63
CA TYR A 205 18.92 35.66 -20.70
C TYR A 205 19.36 35.92 -22.15
N VAL A 206 19.17 34.96 -23.06
CA VAL A 206 19.48 35.13 -24.49
C VAL A 206 18.65 36.28 -25.09
N LEU A 207 17.34 36.31 -24.84
CA LEU A 207 16.47 37.40 -25.31
C LEU A 207 16.89 38.77 -24.74
N PHE A 208 17.27 38.81 -23.46
CA PHE A 208 17.78 40.03 -22.83
C PHE A 208 19.08 40.50 -23.47
N THR A 209 20.05 39.61 -23.68
CA THR A 209 21.32 39.97 -24.32
C THR A 209 21.13 40.39 -25.79
N MET A 210 20.21 39.76 -26.52
CA MET A 210 19.82 40.18 -27.87
C MET A 210 19.20 41.58 -27.88
N LYS A 211 18.23 41.85 -26.99
CA LYS A 211 17.63 43.19 -26.85
C LYS A 211 18.68 44.23 -26.45
N ARG A 212 19.57 43.92 -25.51
CA ARG A 212 20.66 44.80 -25.08
C ARG A 212 21.62 45.12 -26.23
N LYS A 213 22.03 44.12 -27.02
CA LYS A 213 22.87 44.34 -28.22
C LYS A 213 22.15 45.24 -29.23
N ARG A 214 20.86 45.01 -29.49
CA ARG A 214 20.05 45.83 -30.40
C ARG A 214 19.95 47.28 -29.92
N TYR A 215 19.69 47.50 -28.63
CA TYR A 215 19.65 48.83 -28.02
C TYR A 215 20.99 49.56 -28.12
N ILE A 216 22.11 48.88 -27.86
CA ILE A 216 23.46 49.47 -27.99
C ILE A 216 23.77 49.82 -29.46
N HIS A 217 23.33 49.00 -30.41
CA HIS A 217 23.49 49.27 -31.85
C HIS A 217 22.70 50.53 -32.28
N GLU A 218 21.42 50.62 -31.88
CA GLU A 218 20.59 51.81 -32.10
C GLU A 218 21.21 53.06 -31.45
N LEU A 219 21.73 52.95 -30.23
CA LEU A 219 22.40 54.08 -29.54
C LEU A 219 23.67 54.53 -30.26
N LYS A 220 24.45 53.60 -30.83
CA LYS A 220 25.61 53.93 -31.67
C LYS A 220 25.19 54.65 -32.95
N LEU A 221 24.16 54.16 -33.64
CA LEU A 221 23.58 54.82 -34.82
C LEU A 221 23.09 56.23 -34.49
N TRP A 222 22.38 56.40 -33.38
CA TRP A 222 21.89 57.71 -32.94
C TRP A 222 23.04 58.68 -32.61
N ARG A 223 24.10 58.20 -31.96
CA ARG A 223 25.32 59.01 -31.73
C ARG A 223 26.00 59.43 -33.03
N VAL A 224 26.12 58.53 -34.00
CA VAL A 224 26.67 58.85 -35.34
C VAL A 224 25.79 59.88 -36.03
N LEU A 225 24.46 59.74 -35.95
CA LEU A 225 23.51 60.68 -36.52
C LEU A 225 23.60 62.07 -35.87
N ILE A 226 23.70 62.14 -34.53
CA ILE A 226 23.92 63.41 -33.82
C ILE A 226 25.23 64.06 -34.25
N ILE A 227 26.32 63.29 -34.37
CA ILE A 227 27.62 63.82 -34.82
C ILE A 227 27.48 64.37 -36.23
N LEU A 228 26.82 63.63 -37.15
CA LEU A 228 26.54 64.10 -38.52
C LEU A 228 25.72 65.40 -38.54
N CYS A 229 24.64 65.47 -37.74
CA CYS A 229 23.79 66.65 -37.65
C CYS A 229 24.48 67.84 -36.97
N ALA A 230 25.42 67.61 -36.05
CA ALA A 230 26.23 68.65 -35.43
C ALA A 230 27.29 69.20 -36.39
N THR A 231 27.86 68.35 -37.26
CA THR A 231 28.76 68.77 -38.33
C THR A 231 28.06 69.54 -39.45
N ASP A 232 26.77 69.33 -39.67
CA ASP A 232 25.98 70.08 -40.68
C ASP A 232 25.59 71.49 -40.19
N LYS A 233 25.45 71.70 -38.87
CA LYS A 233 25.14 73.04 -38.29
C LYS A 233 26.34 73.96 -38.12
N ASN A 234 27.55 73.40 -38.00
CA ASN A 234 28.79 74.16 -37.94
C ASN A 234 29.48 74.08 -39.30
N GLY A 235 29.04 74.91 -40.24
CA GLY A 235 29.68 75.00 -41.54
C GLY A 235 31.19 75.24 -41.41
N SER A 236 32.00 74.29 -41.91
CA SER A 236 33.12 74.58 -42.81
C SER A 236 33.80 73.28 -43.28
N LEU A 237 33.87 73.15 -44.60
CA LEU A 237 34.65 72.22 -45.39
C LEU A 237 36.13 72.25 -44.97
N LYS A 238 36.73 71.10 -44.61
CA LYS A 238 38.18 70.89 -44.79
C LYS A 238 38.58 69.40 -44.82
N SER A 239 39.21 69.07 -45.96
CA SER A 239 40.08 67.94 -46.27
C SER A 239 39.54 66.52 -46.16
N LEU A 240 38.98 66.09 -47.30
CA LEU A 240 39.17 64.75 -47.84
C LEU A 240 40.67 64.53 -48.12
N GLU A 241 41.39 63.84 -47.21
CA GLU A 241 42.60 63.07 -47.55
C GLU A 241 43.05 62.24 -46.33
N LYS A 242 42.83 60.91 -46.36
CA LYS A 242 43.89 59.89 -46.42
C LYS A 242 43.28 58.52 -46.15
N LEU A 243 42.86 57.89 -47.24
CA LEU A 243 42.78 56.44 -47.33
C LEU A 243 44.22 55.97 -47.59
N GLU A 244 44.77 55.09 -46.76
CA GLU A 244 45.43 53.84 -47.20
C GLU A 244 46.17 53.10 -46.08
N HIS A 245 45.84 51.81 -46.00
CA HIS A 245 46.67 50.66 -45.59
C HIS A 245 47.00 50.54 -44.08
N MET A 246 46.86 49.38 -43.42
CA MET A 246 47.23 48.03 -43.86
C MET A 246 46.67 46.96 -42.89
N ASN A 247 46.18 45.86 -43.46
CA ASN A 247 46.08 44.44 -43.03
C ASN A 247 46.11 43.97 -41.56
N ASN A 248 45.30 42.90 -41.38
CA ASN A 248 45.25 41.82 -40.36
C ASN A 248 44.37 42.02 -39.13
#